data_AF-A0A349BZW9-F1
#
_entry.id   AF-A0A349BZW9-F1
#
_cell.length_a   1.000
_cell.length_b   1.000
_cell.length_c   1.000
_cell.angle_alpha   90.00
_cell.angle_beta   90.00
_cell.angle_gamma   90.00
#
_symmetry.space_group_name_H-M   'P 1'
#
loop_
_entity.id
_entity.type
_entity.pdbx_description
1 polymer ?
#
loop_
_entity_poly.entity_id
_entity_poly.type
_entity_poly.pdbx_seq_one_letter_code
_entity_poly.pdbx_strand_id
1 'polypeptide(L)'
;RTIGVGHYNFRRSFALWLNSFTAFSVKPLRIATTCGMLFAFLGALMVIYTVVHKLLVPTTAIGYSSLMAMLLFIGGMIMFMLGLIGEYIGRIYISLNNSPQFVIRQTYNAPGRSRRDKEAGA
;
A
#
# COMPACT_ATOMS: atom_id res chain seq x y z
N ARG A 1 24.51 -28.96 30.56
CA ARG A 1 24.04 -27.94 29.59
C ARG A 1 22.72 -28.43 29.02
N THR A 2 21.59 -27.80 29.35
CA THR A 2 20.30 -28.11 28.73
C THR A 2 20.26 -27.45 27.36
N ILE A 3 20.04 -28.26 26.33
CA ILE A 3 20.00 -27.83 24.94
C ILE A 3 18.62 -27.24 24.72
N GLY A 4 18.52 -25.91 24.66
CA GLY A 4 17.28 -25.22 24.36
C GLY A 4 16.84 -25.53 22.93
N VAL A 5 15.63 -26.07 22.78
CA VAL A 5 15.03 -26.34 21.47
C VAL A 5 14.67 -25.00 20.81
N GLY A 6 15.33 -24.68 19.71
CA GLY A 6 15.09 -23.44 18.95
C GLY A 6 13.68 -23.41 18.38
N HIS A 7 12.78 -22.63 18.98
CA HIS A 7 11.38 -22.48 18.54
C HIS A 7 11.19 -21.52 17.35
N TYR A 8 12.20 -21.41 16.49
CA TYR A 8 12.22 -20.54 15.32
C TYR A 8 12.19 -21.39 14.04
N ASN A 9 10.97 -21.74 13.61
CA ASN A 9 10.76 -22.30 12.27
C ASN A 9 10.87 -21.18 11.22
N PHE A 10 11.43 -21.50 10.05
CA PHE A 10 11.57 -20.56 8.92
C PHE A 10 10.25 -19.86 8.56
N ARG A 11 9.14 -20.61 8.60
CA ARG A 11 7.78 -20.07 8.43
C ARG A 11 7.41 -19.00 9.46
N ARG A 12 7.82 -19.18 10.72
CA ARG A 12 7.52 -18.26 11.82
C ARG A 12 8.35 -16.99 11.70
N SER A 13 9.63 -17.11 11.32
CA SER A 13 10.49 -15.96 10.99
C SER A 13 9.94 -15.15 9.83
N PHE A 14 9.50 -15.82 8.76
CA PHE A 14 8.95 -15.16 7.58
C PHE A 14 7.62 -14.46 7.88
N ALA A 15 6.73 -15.10 8.65
CA ALA A 15 5.48 -14.49 9.11
C ALA A 15 5.72 -13.27 10.02
N LEU A 16 6.73 -13.34 10.91
CA LEU A 16 7.11 -12.23 11.77
C LEU A 16 7.71 -11.06 10.97
N TRP A 17 8.53 -11.37 9.96
CA TRP A 17 9.09 -10.38 9.03
C TRP A 17 8.01 -9.73 8.17
N LEU A 18 7.07 -10.51 7.63
CA LEU A 18 5.91 -9.99 6.89
C LEU A 18 5.05 -9.06 7.75
N ASN A 19 4.71 -9.49 8.97
CA ASN A 19 3.98 -8.64 9.91
C ASN A 19 4.76 -7.36 10.24
N SER A 20 6.08 -7.42 10.38
CA SER A 20 6.89 -6.22 10.63
C SER A 20 7.01 -5.33 9.38
N PHE A 21 7.01 -5.91 8.19
CA PHE A 21 7.07 -5.18 6.91
C PHE A 21 5.78 -4.42 6.63
N THR A 22 4.63 -5.01 6.96
CA THR A 22 3.31 -4.35 6.88
C THR A 22 3.02 -3.41 8.05
N ALA A 23 3.49 -3.73 9.27
CA ALA A 23 3.19 -2.98 10.48
C ALA A 23 4.20 -1.87 10.86
N PHE A 24 5.19 -1.56 10.01
CA PHE A 24 6.11 -0.43 10.26
C PHE A 24 6.41 0.44 9.03
N SER A 25 5.69 0.31 7.91
CA SER A 25 6.04 1.08 6.71
C SER A 25 4.85 1.41 5.81
N VAL A 26 4.87 2.66 5.33
CA VAL A 26 4.03 3.19 4.25
C VAL A 26 4.56 2.77 2.87
N LYS A 27 5.78 2.22 2.82
CA LYS A 27 6.47 1.78 1.61
C LYS A 27 5.70 0.72 0.80
N PRO A 28 5.11 -0.34 1.40
CA PRO A 28 4.32 -1.33 0.66
C PRO A 28 3.14 -0.69 -0.06
N LEU A 29 2.53 0.30 0.58
CA LEU A 29 1.38 1.00 0.07
C LEU A 29 1.73 1.93 -1.09
N ARG A 30 2.90 2.59 -1.03
CA ARG A 30 3.43 3.40 -2.13
C ARG A 30 3.78 2.56 -3.36
N ILE A 31 4.25 1.32 -3.16
CA ILE A 31 4.47 0.36 -4.26
C ILE A 31 3.13 -0.05 -4.88
N ALA A 32 2.12 -0.34 -4.05
CA ALA A 32 0.79 -0.70 -4.53
C ALA A 32 0.13 0.42 -5.36
N THR A 33 0.23 1.69 -4.93
CA THR A 33 -0.32 2.83 -5.70
C THR A 33 0.45 3.05 -7.01
N THR A 34 1.76 2.88 -7.01
CA THR A 34 2.58 2.99 -8.23
C THR A 34 2.24 1.88 -9.23
N CYS A 35 2.08 0.64 -8.76
CA CYS A 35 1.62 -0.48 -9.59
C CYS A 35 0.21 -0.24 -10.14
N GLY A 36 -0.71 0.26 -9.31
CA GLY A 36 -2.08 0.60 -9.74
C GLY A 36 -2.09 1.68 -10.84
N MET A 37 -1.24 2.70 -10.72
CA MET A 37 -1.08 3.73 -11.75
C MET A 37 -0.52 3.15 -13.06
N LEU A 38 0.46 2.25 -12.98
CA LEU A 38 1.02 1.57 -14.15
C LEU A 38 -0.05 0.74 -14.88
N PHE A 39 -0.85 -0.03 -14.14
CA PHE A 39 -1.93 -0.84 -14.72
C PHE A 39 -3.06 0.03 -15.29
N ALA A 40 -3.40 1.15 -14.66
CA ALA A 40 -4.37 2.09 -15.20
C ALA A 40 -3.89 2.69 -16.54
N PHE A 41 -2.61 3.04 -16.65
CA PHE A 41 -2.01 3.54 -17.89
C PHE A 41 -2.03 2.48 -19.01
N LEU A 42 -1.64 1.24 -18.70
CA LEU A 42 -1.71 0.12 -19.65
C LEU A 42 -3.15 -0.18 -20.07
N GLY A 43 -4.11 -0.10 -19.15
CA GLY A 43 -5.53 -0.26 -19.43
C GLY A 43 -6.05 0.81 -20.41
N ALA A 44 -5.65 2.07 -20.21
CA ALA A 44 -6.00 3.16 -21.12
C ALA A 44 -5.44 2.94 -22.54
N LEU A 45 -4.18 2.49 -22.66
CA LEU A 45 -3.58 2.12 -23.95
C LEU A 45 -4.35 0.99 -24.66
N MET A 46 -4.78 -0.03 -23.92
CA MET A 46 -5.56 -1.16 -24.46
C MET A 46 -6.96 -0.75 -24.94
N VAL A 47 -7.60 0.21 -24.27
CA VAL A 47 -8.87 0.79 -24.75
C VAL A 47 -8.65 1.48 -26.08
N ILE A 48 -7.63 2.36 -26.18
CA ILE A 48 -7.31 3.09 -27.42
C ILE A 48 -7.03 2.10 -28.56
N TYR A 49 -6.21 1.07 -28.30
CA TYR A 49 -5.92 0.02 -29.26
C TYR A 49 -7.19 -0.69 -29.75
N THR A 50 -8.09 -1.05 -28.83
CA THR A 50 -9.34 -1.76 -29.16
C THR A 50 -10.27 -0.90 -30.03
N VAL A 51 -10.33 0.42 -29.76
CA VAL A 51 -11.12 1.36 -30.56
C VAL A 51 -10.53 1.53 -31.95
N VAL A 52 -9.21 1.75 -32.06
CA VAL A 52 -8.52 1.89 -33.35
C VAL A 52 -8.63 0.61 -34.18
N HIS A 53 -8.43 -0.55 -33.56
CA HIS A 53 -8.56 -1.84 -34.23
C HIS A 53 -9.97 -2.07 -34.79
N LYS A 54 -11.02 -1.67 -34.06
CA LYS A 54 -12.40 -1.76 -34.55
C LYS A 54 -12.66 -0.84 -35.75
N LEU A 55 -12.04 0.33 -35.80
CA LEU A 55 -12.18 1.26 -36.94
C LEU A 55 -11.46 0.74 -38.20
N LEU A 56 -10.32 0.06 -38.04
CA LEU A 56 -9.50 -0.45 -39.15
C LEU A 56 -9.96 -1.82 -39.66
N VAL A 57 -10.53 -2.67 -38.79
CA VAL A 57 -10.91 -4.06 -39.11
C VAL A 57 -12.39 -4.29 -38.76
N PRO A 58 -13.31 -4.09 -39.72
CA PRO A 58 -14.74 -4.27 -39.50
C PRO A 58 -15.18 -5.73 -39.30
N THR A 59 -14.28 -6.72 -39.50
CA THR A 59 -14.58 -8.16 -39.38
C THR A 59 -14.59 -8.68 -37.95
N THR A 60 -14.47 -7.80 -36.95
CA THR A 60 -14.50 -8.20 -35.54
C THR A 60 -15.91 -8.62 -35.13
N ALA A 61 -16.04 -9.73 -34.37
CA ALA A 61 -17.32 -10.24 -33.89
C ALA A 61 -18.20 -9.14 -33.26
N ILE A 62 -19.49 -9.13 -33.63
CA ILE A 62 -20.46 -8.13 -33.18
C ILE A 62 -20.50 -8.12 -31.65
N GLY A 63 -20.32 -6.94 -31.04
CA GLY A 63 -20.34 -6.75 -29.59
C GLY A 63 -19.00 -6.96 -28.87
N TYR A 64 -18.00 -7.62 -29.47
CA TYR A 64 -16.73 -7.93 -28.79
C TYR A 64 -15.98 -6.65 -28.37
N SER A 65 -15.73 -5.72 -29.30
CA SER A 65 -14.96 -4.52 -28.97
C SER A 65 -15.67 -3.57 -28.01
N SER A 66 -17.01 -3.50 -28.03
CA SER A 66 -17.76 -2.68 -27.07
C SER A 66 -17.72 -3.28 -25.67
N LEU A 67 -17.81 -4.61 -25.56
CA LEU A 67 -17.70 -5.33 -24.29
C LEU A 67 -16.29 -5.17 -23.73
N MET A 68 -15.26 -5.35 -24.55
CA MET A 68 -13.87 -5.22 -24.12
C MET A 68 -13.49 -3.78 -23.75
N ALA A 69 -13.96 -2.79 -24.51
CA ALA A 69 -13.78 -1.38 -24.17
C ALA A 69 -14.45 -1.02 -22.84
N MET A 70 -15.69 -1.49 -22.60
CA MET A 70 -16.38 -1.28 -21.33
C MET A 70 -15.66 -1.96 -20.16
N LEU A 71 -15.20 -3.21 -20.34
CA LEU A 71 -14.47 -3.97 -19.32
C LEU A 71 -13.18 -3.26 -18.91
N LEU A 72 -12.40 -2.80 -19.91
CA LEU A 72 -11.16 -2.07 -19.68
C LEU A 72 -11.41 -0.69 -19.06
N PHE A 73 -12.48 0.01 -19.46
CA PHE A 73 -12.85 1.30 -18.87
C PHE A 73 -13.23 1.17 -17.39
N ILE A 74 -14.13 0.22 -17.07
CA ILE A 74 -14.53 -0.05 -15.69
C ILE A 74 -13.35 -0.60 -14.88
N GLY A 75 -12.56 -1.50 -15.45
CA GLY A 75 -11.36 -2.06 -14.81
C GLY A 75 -10.32 -0.98 -14.48
N GLY A 76 -10.08 -0.06 -15.41
CA GLY A 76 -9.21 1.11 -15.21
C GLY A 76 -9.74 2.02 -14.09
N MET A 77 -11.04 2.27 -14.07
CA MET A 77 -11.70 3.06 -13.00
C MET A 77 -11.53 2.40 -11.62
N ILE A 78 -11.72 1.07 -11.53
CA ILE A 78 -11.53 0.32 -10.27
C ILE A 78 -10.07 0.39 -9.80
N MET A 79 -9.10 0.21 -10.71
CA MET A 79 -7.67 0.32 -10.38
C MET A 79 -7.29 1.73 -9.90
N PHE A 80 -7.84 2.77 -10.53
CA PHE A 80 -7.66 4.15 -10.08
C PHE A 80 -8.21 4.38 -8.67
N MET A 81 -9.43 3.89 -8.39
CA MET A 81 -10.04 4.00 -7.06
C MET A 81 -9.26 3.21 -5.99
N LEU A 82 -8.77 2.01 -6.31
CA LEU A 82 -7.87 1.25 -5.44
C LEU A 82 -6.58 2.02 -5.11
N GLY A 83 -6.02 2.74 -6.08
CA GLY A 83 -4.87 3.63 -5.87
C GLY A 83 -5.18 4.76 -4.88
N LEU A 84 -6.32 5.43 -5.03
CA LEU A 84 -6.75 6.49 -4.10
C LEU A 84 -6.98 5.97 -2.69
N ILE A 85 -7.65 4.82 -2.56
CA ILE A 85 -7.87 4.15 -1.26
C ILE A 85 -6.53 3.79 -0.61
N GLY A 86 -5.57 3.27 -1.38
CA GLY A 86 -4.22 2.99 -0.91
C GLY A 86 -3.55 4.22 -0.32
N GLU A 87 -3.50 5.33 -1.06
CA GLU A 87 -2.92 6.58 -0.57
C GLU A 87 -3.61 7.09 0.72
N TYR A 88 -4.93 6.96 0.81
CA TYR A 88 -5.70 7.35 1.98
C TYR A 88 -5.39 6.48 3.21
N ILE A 89 -5.37 5.15 3.07
CA ILE A 89 -4.97 4.22 4.13
C ILE A 89 -3.54 4.52 4.59
N GLY A 90 -2.66 4.96 3.68
CA GLY A 90 -1.28 5.30 4.01
C GLY A 90 -1.17 6.50 4.91
N ARG A 91 -1.97 7.53 4.63
CA ARG A 91 -2.08 8.69 5.51
C ARG A 91 -2.63 8.31 6.88
N ILE A 92 -3.68 7.48 6.94
CA ILE A 92 -4.22 6.99 8.22
C ILE A 92 -3.14 6.24 9.01
N TYR A 93 -2.39 5.37 8.33
CA TYR A 93 -1.32 4.60 8.95
C TYR A 93 -0.22 5.51 9.54
N ILE A 94 0.21 6.55 8.81
CA ILE A 94 1.17 7.55 9.31
C ILE A 94 0.60 8.26 10.54
N SER A 95 -0.67 8.68 10.48
CA SER A 95 -1.34 9.40 11.57
C SER A 95 -1.49 8.53 12.83
N LEU A 96 -1.76 7.22 12.68
CA LEU A 96 -1.83 6.28 13.79
C LEU A 96 -0.46 6.01 14.41
N ASN A 97 0.59 5.95 13.57
CA ASN A 97 1.91 5.51 14.02
C ASN A 97 2.67 6.53 14.88
N ASN A 98 2.14 7.75 15.12
CA ASN A 98 2.62 8.75 16.08
C ASN A 98 4.15 8.80 16.27
N SER A 99 4.92 8.60 15.20
CA SER A 99 6.37 8.53 15.33
C SER A 99 6.84 9.94 15.62
N PRO A 100 7.48 10.18 16.78
CA PRO A 100 7.89 11.52 17.15
C PRO A 100 8.77 12.08 16.04
N GLN A 101 8.37 13.22 15.45
CA GLN A 101 9.09 13.85 14.33
C GLN A 101 10.51 14.31 14.71
N PHE A 102 10.87 14.22 15.98
CA PHE A 102 12.12 14.68 16.51
C PHE A 102 12.62 13.70 17.58
N VAL A 103 13.92 13.43 17.55
CA VAL A 103 14.62 12.75 18.63
C VAL A 103 15.38 13.83 19.38
N ILE A 104 15.04 14.03 20.66
CA ILE A 104 15.74 14.99 21.51
C ILE A 104 17.12 14.39 21.82
N ARG A 105 18.17 14.98 21.24
CA ARG A 105 19.56 14.50 21.40
C ARG A 105 20.14 14.85 22.78
N GLN A 106 19.92 16.06 23.26
CA GLN A 106 20.36 16.53 24.57
C GLN A 106 19.41 17.62 25.09
N THR A 107 19.13 17.59 26.38
CA THR A 107 18.42 18.64 27.12
C THR A 107 19.37 19.28 28.12
N TYR A 108 19.44 20.60 28.13
CA TYR A 108 20.15 21.36 29.16
C TYR A 108 19.14 22.11 30.02
N ASN A 109 19.27 21.98 31.35
CA ASN A 109 18.43 22.65 32.34
C ASN A 109 16.92 22.28 32.30
N ALA A 110 16.59 21.01 32.00
CA ALA A 110 15.21 20.55 32.11
C ALA A 110 14.81 20.39 33.59
N PRO A 111 13.76 21.06 34.09
CA PRO A 111 13.30 20.87 35.46
C PRO A 111 12.89 19.41 35.66
N GLY A 112 13.41 18.78 36.71
CA GLY A 112 13.26 17.35 36.98
C GLY A 112 11.80 16.93 36.93
N ARG A 113 11.48 15.98 36.05
CA ARG A 113 10.14 15.40 35.92
C ARG A 113 9.76 14.73 37.24
N SER A 114 8.80 15.34 37.94
CA SER A 114 8.28 14.82 39.21
C SER A 114 7.58 13.48 38.98
N ARG A 115 7.71 12.57 39.94
CA ARG A 115 7.28 11.17 39.90
C ARG A 115 5.76 10.98 39.67
N ARG A 116 4.96 12.05 39.66
CA ARG A 116 3.50 12.06 39.45
C ARG A 116 3.05 11.80 38.01
N ASP A 117 3.91 12.05 37.01
CA ASP A 117 3.51 11.91 35.60
C ASP A 117 3.56 10.46 35.09
N LYS A 118 4.13 9.52 35.86
CA LYS A 118 4.20 8.10 35.49
C LYS A 118 2.89 7.34 35.70
N GLU A 119 1.99 7.85 36.54
CA GLU A 119 0.73 7.17 36.90
C GLU A 119 -0.46 7.63 36.05
N ALA A 120 -0.37 8.77 35.37
CA ALA A 120 -1.46 9.33 34.56
C ALA A 120 -1.47 8.87 33.09
N GLY A 121 -0.58 7.95 32.70
CA GLY A 121 -0.38 7.52 31.30
C GLY A 121 -0.39 6.01 31.09
N ALA A 122 -1.05 5.26 31.97
CA ALA A 122 -1.34 3.83 31.77
C ALA A 122 -2.71 3.64 31.11
#